data_AF-A0A8S3SMY4-F1
#
_entry.id   AF-A0A8S3SMY4-F1
#
_cell.length_a   1.000
_cell.length_b   1.000
_cell.length_c   1.000
_cell.angle_alpha   90.00
_cell.angle_beta   90.00
_cell.angle_gamma   90.00
#
_symmetry.space_group_name_H-M   'P 1'
#
loop_
_entity.id
_entity.type
_entity.pdbx_description
1 polymer ?
#
loop_
_entity_poly.entity_id
_entity_poly.type
_entity_poly.pdbx_seq_one_letter_code
_entity_poly.pdbx_strand_id
1 'polypeptide(L)'
;MIAFSPRKMILNTQKQKKTLKGSKKLASSYLVSSRYNRLFSLLLKTSTAAKKAFYSQVKTIVRQEVSALVRPSSKSVWRSSSKHGIDSIMQFSWDKVLEETKLLCPVLYSSLSSAIAKQDDLTKRIGERHISLKPNLGCVIGQIVFAQKPTTMKFLQEITGVQLCLSGTAREAFVRLNHLGLTLSTDAVRSAVDRLRMNYDKKHDIIAIFAIFAEH
;
A
#
# COMPACT_ATOMS: atom_id res chain seq x y z
N MET A 1 -28.08 18.25 -38.72
CA MET A 1 -27.67 16.89 -39.12
C MET A 1 -26.17 16.88 -39.38
N ILE A 2 -25.38 16.23 -38.53
CA ILE A 2 -23.93 16.08 -38.77
C ILE A 2 -23.76 14.88 -39.70
N ALA A 3 -23.33 15.14 -40.93
CA ALA A 3 -23.06 14.10 -41.92
C ALA A 3 -21.89 13.23 -41.46
N PHE A 4 -22.18 12.03 -40.96
CA PHE A 4 -21.20 10.97 -40.73
C PHE A 4 -20.63 10.55 -42.09
N SER A 5 -19.38 10.93 -42.37
CA SER A 5 -18.69 10.54 -43.60
C SER A 5 -17.97 9.18 -43.42
N PRO A 6 -18.49 8.08 -43.98
CA PRO A 6 -17.93 6.74 -43.79
C PRO A 6 -16.48 6.60 -44.32
N ARG A 7 -16.05 7.43 -45.28
CA ARG A 7 -14.68 7.43 -45.81
C ARG A 7 -13.62 7.78 -44.76
N LYS A 8 -13.90 8.73 -43.84
CA LYS A 8 -12.95 9.10 -42.76
C LYS A 8 -12.77 7.96 -41.75
N MET A 9 -13.82 7.17 -41.53
CA MET A 9 -13.83 6.05 -40.59
C MET A 9 -13.04 4.83 -41.11
N ILE A 10 -13.14 4.57 -42.42
CA ILE A 10 -12.41 3.48 -43.12
C ILE A 10 -10.90 3.77 -43.21
N LEU A 11 -10.53 5.02 -43.50
CA LEU A 11 -9.12 5.44 -43.54
C LEU A 11 -8.43 5.34 -42.17
N ASN A 12 -9.14 5.68 -41.09
CA ASN A 12 -8.61 5.53 -39.72
C ASN A 12 -8.45 4.06 -39.32
N THR A 13 -9.39 3.19 -39.68
CA THR A 13 -9.26 1.74 -39.42
C THR A 13 -8.15 1.10 -40.25
N GLN A 14 -7.92 1.53 -41.49
CA GLN A 14 -6.81 1.04 -42.32
C GLN A 14 -5.44 1.54 -41.82
N LYS A 15 -5.31 2.82 -41.42
CA LYS A 15 -4.10 3.35 -40.77
C LYS A 15 -3.78 2.61 -39.47
N GLN A 16 -4.79 2.41 -38.61
CA GLN A 16 -4.65 1.63 -37.37
C GLN A 16 -4.25 0.17 -37.64
N LYS A 17 -4.80 -0.48 -38.68
CA LYS A 17 -4.40 -1.84 -39.07
C LYS A 17 -2.96 -1.92 -39.59
N LYS A 18 -2.48 -0.90 -40.34
CA LYS A 18 -1.09 -0.82 -40.81
C LYS A 18 -0.09 -0.61 -39.66
N THR A 19 -0.39 0.29 -38.72
CA THR A 19 0.45 0.52 -37.53
C THR A 19 0.47 -0.69 -36.60
N LEU A 20 -0.65 -1.41 -36.44
CA LEU A 20 -0.69 -2.67 -35.68
C LEU A 20 0.18 -3.77 -36.32
N LYS A 21 0.14 -3.93 -37.66
CA LYS A 21 0.98 -4.91 -38.37
C LYS A 21 2.48 -4.60 -38.24
N GLY A 22 2.87 -3.34 -38.34
CA GLY A 22 4.26 -2.91 -38.11
C GLY A 22 4.72 -3.15 -36.66
N SER A 23 3.85 -2.87 -35.69
CA SER A 23 4.13 -3.07 -34.26
C SER A 23 4.30 -4.55 -33.90
N LYS A 24 3.54 -5.46 -34.52
CA LYS A 24 3.69 -6.91 -34.33
C LYS A 24 5.03 -7.43 -34.86
N LYS A 25 5.46 -6.99 -36.06
CA LYS A 25 6.78 -7.37 -36.62
C LYS A 25 7.95 -6.87 -35.76
N LEU A 26 7.85 -5.64 -35.24
CA LEU A 26 8.83 -5.07 -34.30
C LEU A 26 8.83 -5.80 -32.95
N ALA A 27 7.67 -6.22 -32.46
CA ALA A 27 7.58 -7.06 -31.26
C ALA A 27 8.27 -8.41 -31.48
N SER A 28 8.04 -9.07 -32.62
CA SER A 28 8.71 -10.32 -32.96
C SER A 28 10.23 -10.16 -33.08
N SER A 29 10.73 -9.06 -33.66
CA SER A 29 12.18 -8.82 -33.73
C SER A 29 12.80 -8.55 -32.35
N TYR A 30 12.09 -7.87 -31.44
CA TYR A 30 12.54 -7.71 -30.05
C TYR A 30 12.50 -9.02 -29.24
N LEU A 31 11.57 -9.92 -29.56
CA LEU A 31 11.54 -11.27 -28.99
C LEU A 31 12.77 -12.08 -29.41
N VAL A 32 13.09 -12.11 -30.70
CA VAL A 32 14.23 -12.85 -31.26
C VAL A 32 15.57 -12.29 -30.79
N SER A 33 15.65 -10.97 -30.57
CA SER A 33 16.86 -10.32 -30.05
C SER A 33 16.98 -10.31 -28.53
N SER A 34 16.12 -11.05 -27.81
CA SER A 34 16.09 -11.13 -26.34
C SER A 34 15.96 -9.76 -25.63
N ARG A 35 15.40 -8.75 -26.31
CA ARG A 35 15.21 -7.39 -25.77
C ARG A 35 13.86 -7.27 -25.07
N TYR A 36 13.66 -8.06 -24.03
CA TYR A 36 12.37 -8.19 -23.33
C TYR A 36 11.82 -6.86 -22.79
N ASN A 37 12.67 -6.00 -22.23
CA ASN A 37 12.22 -4.69 -21.71
C ASN A 37 11.60 -3.80 -22.80
N ARG A 38 12.22 -3.79 -23.99
CA ARG A 38 11.72 -3.01 -25.14
C ARG A 38 10.47 -3.65 -25.74
N LEU A 39 10.44 -4.99 -25.79
CA LEU A 39 9.26 -5.76 -26.19
C LEU A 39 8.05 -5.46 -25.30
N PHE A 40 8.19 -5.61 -23.99
CA PHE A 40 7.12 -5.34 -23.03
C PHE A 40 6.69 -3.88 -23.07
N SER A 41 7.63 -2.94 -23.13
CA SER A 41 7.30 -1.51 -23.27
C SER A 41 6.50 -1.21 -24.55
N LEU A 42 6.83 -1.86 -25.66
CA LEU A 42 6.10 -1.73 -26.92
C LEU A 42 4.70 -2.34 -26.80
N LEU A 43 4.60 -3.59 -26.32
CA LEU A 43 3.34 -4.31 -26.17
C LEU A 43 2.38 -3.59 -25.23
N LEU A 44 2.88 -3.12 -24.09
CA LEU A 44 2.11 -2.34 -23.13
C LEU A 44 1.73 -0.96 -23.66
N LYS A 45 2.39 -0.40 -24.67
CA LYS A 45 1.95 0.87 -25.29
C LYS A 45 0.91 0.64 -26.38
N THR A 46 1.11 -0.39 -27.22
CA THR A 46 0.33 -0.58 -28.44
C THR A 46 -0.89 -1.49 -28.30
N SER A 47 -0.88 -2.45 -27.38
CA SER A 47 -1.94 -3.47 -27.28
C SER A 47 -2.75 -3.34 -26.00
N THR A 48 -4.04 -3.07 -26.15
CA THR A 48 -5.01 -3.04 -25.03
C THR A 48 -5.18 -4.42 -24.39
N ALA A 49 -5.16 -5.49 -25.20
CA ALA A 49 -5.22 -6.86 -24.71
C ALA A 49 -4.00 -7.23 -23.87
N ALA A 50 -2.80 -6.83 -24.29
CA ALA A 50 -1.57 -7.06 -23.53
C ALA A 50 -1.57 -6.29 -22.20
N LYS A 51 -2.00 -5.02 -22.19
CA LYS A 51 -2.21 -4.25 -20.96
C LYS A 51 -3.15 -4.99 -20.00
N LYS A 52 -4.31 -5.44 -20.48
CA LYS A 52 -5.32 -6.12 -19.66
C LYS A 52 -4.79 -7.42 -19.07
N ALA A 53 -4.09 -8.24 -19.86
CA ALA A 53 -3.49 -9.49 -19.41
C ALA A 53 -2.42 -9.21 -18.33
N PHE A 54 -1.55 -8.23 -18.56
CA PHE A 54 -0.53 -7.82 -17.60
C PHE A 54 -1.14 -7.36 -16.27
N TYR A 55 -2.12 -6.45 -16.31
CA TYR A 55 -2.80 -6.00 -15.09
C TYR A 55 -3.53 -7.12 -14.36
N SER A 56 -4.15 -8.05 -15.09
CA SER A 56 -4.78 -9.23 -14.49
C SER A 56 -3.75 -10.08 -13.72
N GLN A 57 -2.54 -10.19 -14.25
CA GLN A 57 -1.50 -11.00 -13.64
C GLN A 57 -0.85 -10.34 -12.42
N VAL A 58 -0.53 -9.05 -12.52
CA VAL A 58 -0.07 -8.26 -11.36
C VAL A 58 -1.12 -8.30 -10.25
N LYS A 59 -2.41 -8.13 -10.58
CA LYS A 59 -3.51 -8.23 -9.61
C LYS A 59 -3.58 -9.59 -8.93
N THR A 60 -3.32 -10.68 -9.67
CA THR A 60 -3.34 -12.04 -9.13
C THR A 60 -2.17 -12.26 -8.18
N ILE A 61 -0.97 -11.82 -8.57
CA ILE A 61 0.24 -11.92 -7.74
C ILE A 61 0.07 -11.12 -6.44
N VAL A 62 -0.32 -9.85 -6.52
CA VAL A 62 -0.53 -9.01 -5.32
C VAL A 62 -1.59 -9.62 -4.40
N ARG A 63 -2.68 -10.18 -4.94
CA ARG A 63 -3.68 -10.86 -4.10
C ARG A 63 -3.12 -12.08 -3.39
N GLN A 64 -2.25 -12.84 -4.04
CA GLN A 64 -1.59 -14.00 -3.44
C GLN A 64 -0.60 -13.57 -2.35
N GLU A 65 0.21 -12.55 -2.61
CA GLU A 65 1.15 -11.94 -1.66
C GLU A 65 0.43 -11.47 -0.39
N VAL A 66 -0.60 -10.62 -0.53
CA VAL A 66 -1.35 -10.09 0.61
C VAL A 66 -2.11 -11.22 1.32
N SER A 67 -2.68 -12.17 0.58
CA SER A 67 -3.31 -13.36 1.20
C SER A 67 -2.32 -14.15 2.04
N ALA A 68 -1.08 -14.33 1.59
CA ALA A 68 -0.02 -15.01 2.34
C ALA A 68 0.36 -14.25 3.62
N LEU A 69 0.54 -12.94 3.53
CA LEU A 69 0.79 -12.05 4.67
C LEU A 69 -0.32 -12.16 5.73
N VAL A 70 -1.56 -12.31 5.25
CA VAL A 70 -2.77 -12.32 6.06
C VAL A 70 -3.20 -13.73 6.54
N ARG A 71 -2.44 -14.78 6.21
CA ARG A 71 -2.71 -16.15 6.69
C ARG A 71 -2.61 -16.25 8.21
N PRO A 72 -3.53 -16.95 8.90
CA PRO A 72 -3.52 -17.06 10.37
C PRO A 72 -2.20 -17.53 10.99
N SER A 73 -1.41 -18.33 10.26
CA SER A 73 -0.08 -18.80 10.68
C SER A 73 1.03 -17.75 10.58
N SER A 74 0.78 -16.62 9.89
CA SER A 74 1.72 -15.53 9.74
C SER A 74 1.86 -14.75 11.05
N LYS A 75 3.11 -14.51 11.49
CA LYS A 75 3.45 -13.66 12.64
C LYS A 75 3.68 -12.20 12.22
N SER A 76 2.81 -11.68 11.36
CA SER A 76 3.00 -10.35 10.77
C SER A 76 2.88 -9.23 11.80
N VAL A 77 3.69 -8.18 11.65
CA VAL A 77 3.64 -6.98 12.51
C VAL A 77 2.29 -6.26 12.39
N TRP A 78 1.57 -6.45 11.28
CA TRP A 78 0.24 -5.88 11.08
C TRP A 78 -0.86 -6.51 11.94
N ARG A 79 -0.58 -7.67 12.57
CA ARG A 79 -1.56 -8.35 13.40
C ARG A 79 -1.72 -7.64 14.73
N SER A 80 -2.97 -7.31 15.05
CA SER A 80 -3.33 -7.02 16.43
C SER A 80 -3.65 -8.35 17.09
N SER A 81 -2.80 -8.79 18.01
CA SER A 81 -3.15 -9.86 18.93
C SER A 81 -3.51 -9.23 20.27
N SER A 82 -4.47 -9.82 20.98
CA SER A 82 -4.74 -9.44 22.37
C SER A 82 -3.51 -9.57 23.28
N LYS A 83 -2.47 -10.27 22.84
CA LYS A 83 -1.17 -10.45 23.52
C LYS A 83 -0.14 -9.37 23.12
N HIS A 84 -0.41 -8.59 22.08
CA HIS A 84 0.41 -7.45 21.66
C HIS A 84 0.03 -6.22 22.49
N GLY A 85 0.41 -6.25 23.77
CA GLY A 85 0.25 -5.12 24.69
C GLY A 85 1.18 -3.94 24.36
N ILE A 86 1.47 -3.10 25.36
CA ILE A 86 2.41 -1.96 25.25
C ILE A 86 3.71 -2.34 24.55
N ASP A 87 4.24 -3.53 24.85
CA ASP A 87 5.51 -4.00 24.30
C ASP A 87 5.51 -4.05 22.76
N SER A 88 4.37 -4.31 22.12
CA SER A 88 4.28 -4.33 20.64
C SER A 88 4.20 -2.93 20.04
N ILE A 89 3.62 -1.97 20.76
CA ILE A 89 3.66 -0.55 20.38
C ILE A 89 5.10 -0.02 20.55
N MET A 90 5.78 -0.39 21.64
CA MET A 90 7.17 0.00 21.91
C MET A 90 8.17 -0.59 20.90
N GLN A 91 7.94 -1.81 20.44
CA GLN A 91 8.82 -2.49 19.49
C GLN A 91 8.50 -2.18 18.02
N PHE A 92 7.44 -1.41 17.78
CA PHE A 92 7.02 -1.02 16.44
C PHE A 92 8.11 -0.18 15.77
N SER A 93 8.41 -0.52 14.53
CA SER A 93 9.33 0.23 13.69
C SER A 93 8.88 0.11 12.25
N TRP A 94 8.82 1.25 11.57
CA TRP A 94 8.51 1.30 10.14
C TRP A 94 9.50 0.47 9.32
N ASP A 95 10.76 0.39 9.74
CA ASP A 95 11.78 -0.41 9.03
C ASP A 95 11.45 -1.89 9.07
N LYS A 96 11.10 -2.42 10.24
CA LYS A 96 10.73 -3.84 10.38
C LYS A 96 9.51 -4.18 9.53
N VAL A 97 8.52 -3.29 9.53
CA VAL A 97 7.29 -3.43 8.74
C VAL A 97 7.57 -3.45 7.24
N LEU A 98 8.40 -2.53 6.77
CA LEU A 98 8.72 -2.41 5.36
C LEU A 98 9.62 -3.54 4.88
N GLU A 99 10.57 -4.00 5.69
CA GLU A 99 11.39 -5.18 5.38
C GLU A 99 10.54 -6.47 5.35
N GLU A 100 9.61 -6.65 6.29
CA GLU A 100 8.66 -7.76 6.24
C GLU A 100 7.83 -7.70 4.95
N THR A 101 7.32 -6.53 4.60
CA THR A 101 6.48 -6.35 3.40
C THR A 101 7.30 -6.55 2.12
N LYS A 102 8.55 -6.10 2.08
CA LYS A 102 9.45 -6.31 0.95
C LYS A 102 9.74 -7.80 0.73
N LEU A 103 9.85 -8.58 1.80
CA LEU A 103 10.10 -10.02 1.74
C LEU A 103 8.85 -10.82 1.38
N LEU A 104 7.69 -10.50 1.96
CA LEU A 104 6.45 -11.28 1.78
C LEU A 104 5.54 -10.77 0.65
N CYS A 105 5.65 -9.49 0.30
CA CYS A 105 4.85 -8.85 -0.74
C CYS A 105 5.74 -7.97 -1.66
N PRO A 106 6.74 -8.56 -2.33
CA PRO A 106 7.72 -7.81 -3.11
C PRO A 106 7.09 -6.99 -4.24
N VAL A 107 6.09 -7.53 -4.95
CA VAL A 107 5.44 -6.80 -6.06
C VAL A 107 4.61 -5.64 -5.54
N LEU A 108 3.89 -5.83 -4.43
CA LEU A 108 3.18 -4.73 -3.77
C LEU A 108 4.16 -3.64 -3.30
N TYR A 109 5.22 -4.04 -2.59
CA TYR A 109 6.23 -3.12 -2.08
C TYR A 109 6.89 -2.33 -3.20
N SER A 110 7.36 -2.98 -4.27
CA SER A 110 8.03 -2.31 -5.39
C SER A 110 7.09 -1.35 -6.13
N SER A 111 5.81 -1.73 -6.28
CA SER A 111 4.81 -0.91 -6.96
C SER A 111 4.48 0.35 -6.17
N LEU A 112 4.32 0.25 -4.84
CA LEU A 112 4.00 1.39 -3.99
C LEU A 112 5.22 2.28 -3.74
N SER A 113 6.40 1.71 -3.48
CA SER A 113 7.64 2.46 -3.30
C SER A 113 7.99 3.28 -4.55
N SER A 114 7.90 2.68 -5.74
CA SER A 114 8.14 3.41 -7.01
C SER A 114 7.07 4.47 -7.33
N ALA A 115 5.86 4.33 -6.80
CA ALA A 115 4.83 5.36 -6.93
C ALA A 115 5.07 6.56 -6.00
N ILE A 116 5.69 6.32 -4.83
CA ILE A 116 5.88 7.31 -3.78
C ILE A 116 7.25 8.00 -3.86
N ALA A 117 8.29 7.29 -4.31
CA ALA A 117 9.67 7.77 -4.39
C ALA A 117 10.24 7.60 -5.81
N LYS A 118 11.11 8.54 -6.21
CA LYS A 118 11.76 8.51 -7.54
C LYS A 118 12.95 7.53 -7.63
N GLN A 119 13.50 7.13 -6.48
CA GLN A 119 14.60 6.18 -6.31
C GLN A 119 14.35 5.35 -5.02
N ASP A 120 15.16 4.32 -4.75
CA ASP A 120 15.07 3.48 -3.54
C ASP A 120 15.20 4.26 -2.21
N ASP A 121 15.51 5.55 -2.29
CA ASP A 121 15.50 6.47 -1.17
C ASP A 121 14.06 6.88 -0.81
N LEU A 122 13.53 6.28 0.25
CA LEU A 122 12.26 6.65 0.88
C LEU A 122 12.39 7.95 1.69
N THR A 123 13.12 8.93 1.17
CA THR A 123 13.18 10.27 1.73
C THR A 123 12.78 11.31 0.68
N LYS A 124 12.07 12.33 1.13
CA LYS A 124 11.71 13.49 0.33
C LYS A 124 12.30 14.73 0.97
N ARG A 125 13.09 15.48 0.21
CA ARG A 125 13.53 16.80 0.62
C ARG A 125 12.39 17.81 0.43
N ILE A 126 11.99 18.48 1.50
CA ILE A 126 11.07 19.63 1.47
C ILE A 126 11.81 20.80 2.11
N GLY A 127 12.32 21.72 1.28
CA GLY A 127 13.22 22.79 1.72
C GLY A 127 14.54 22.22 2.26
N GLU A 128 14.83 22.50 3.53
CA GLU A 128 16.00 21.99 4.25
C GLU A 128 15.74 20.68 5.03
N ARG A 129 14.48 20.22 5.08
CA ARG A 129 14.11 19.03 5.85
C ARG A 129 14.09 17.78 4.97
N HIS A 130 14.66 16.70 5.48
CA HIS A 130 14.47 15.35 4.95
C HIS A 130 13.29 14.69 5.65
N ILE A 131 12.25 14.35 4.89
CA ILE A 131 11.05 13.70 5.42
C ILE A 131 11.08 12.24 4.99
N SER A 132 10.94 11.33 5.95
CA SER A 132 10.79 9.91 5.69
C SER A 132 9.43 9.62 5.04
N LEU A 133 9.44 8.91 3.92
CA LEU A 133 8.25 8.41 3.23
C LEU A 133 7.83 7.02 3.74
N LYS A 134 8.61 6.42 4.65
CA LYS A 134 8.33 5.10 5.23
C LYS A 134 6.96 5.03 5.91
N PRO A 135 6.54 6.03 6.73
CA PRO A 135 5.21 6.00 7.33
C PRO A 135 4.10 6.03 6.29
N ASN A 136 4.26 6.82 5.21
CA ASN A 136 3.25 6.88 4.14
C ASN A 136 3.08 5.53 3.45
N LEU A 137 4.20 4.88 3.10
CA LEU A 137 4.19 3.56 2.49
C LEU A 137 3.57 2.51 3.44
N GLY A 138 4.01 2.51 4.70
CA GLY A 138 3.48 1.64 5.73
C GLY A 138 1.98 1.83 5.95
N CYS A 139 1.48 3.06 6.05
CA CYS A 139 0.06 3.35 6.20
C CYS A 139 -0.78 2.75 5.07
N VAL A 140 -0.34 2.91 3.82
CA VAL A 140 -1.05 2.33 2.65
C VAL A 140 -1.08 0.81 2.73
N ILE A 141 0.04 0.16 3.07
CA ILE A 141 0.11 -1.30 3.24
C ILE A 141 -0.82 -1.75 4.37
N GLY A 142 -0.77 -1.08 5.52
CA GLY A 142 -1.60 -1.36 6.69
C GLY A 142 -3.10 -1.25 6.39
N GLN A 143 -3.50 -0.27 5.58
CA GLN A 143 -4.88 -0.17 5.10
C GLN A 143 -5.28 -1.34 4.19
N ILE A 144 -4.39 -1.78 3.29
CA ILE A 144 -4.66 -2.90 2.38
C ILE A 144 -4.88 -4.20 3.18
N VAL A 145 -4.01 -4.50 4.15
CA VAL A 145 -4.14 -5.71 4.97
C VAL A 145 -5.35 -5.67 5.90
N PHE A 146 -5.66 -4.50 6.47
CA PHE A 146 -6.86 -4.29 7.28
C PHE A 146 -8.13 -4.50 6.45
N ALA A 147 -8.19 -3.96 5.24
CA ALA A 147 -9.33 -4.14 4.34
C ALA A 147 -9.57 -5.63 3.99
N GLN A 148 -8.51 -6.45 3.96
CA GLN A 148 -8.64 -7.88 3.69
C GLN A 148 -9.09 -8.69 4.92
N LYS A 149 -8.56 -8.40 6.12
CA LYS A 149 -8.94 -9.08 7.38
C LYS A 149 -9.01 -8.09 8.55
N PRO A 150 -10.09 -7.31 8.67
CA PRO A 150 -10.17 -6.21 9.63
C PRO A 150 -10.19 -6.68 11.09
N THR A 151 -10.62 -7.91 11.34
CA THR A 151 -10.64 -8.48 12.70
C THR A 151 -9.25 -8.80 13.24
N THR A 152 -8.31 -9.15 12.37
CA THR A 152 -6.96 -9.61 12.77
C THR A 152 -5.84 -8.64 12.41
N MET A 153 -6.01 -7.83 11.36
CA MET A 153 -4.97 -6.94 10.82
C MET A 153 -5.26 -5.47 11.15
N LYS A 154 -5.54 -5.18 12.42
CA LYS A 154 -5.99 -3.86 12.90
C LYS A 154 -4.95 -3.09 13.69
N PHE A 155 -3.70 -3.54 13.71
CA PHE A 155 -2.66 -2.93 14.55
C PHE A 155 -2.44 -1.45 14.23
N LEU A 156 -2.39 -1.10 12.93
CA LEU A 156 -2.27 0.29 12.50
C LEU A 156 -3.46 1.15 12.95
N GLN A 157 -4.69 0.64 12.79
CA GLN A 157 -5.92 1.33 13.18
C GLN A 157 -6.02 1.50 14.70
N GLU A 158 -5.49 0.54 15.47
CA GLU A 158 -5.40 0.63 16.93
C GLU A 158 -4.41 1.71 17.36
N ILE A 159 -3.18 1.70 16.81
CA ILE A 159 -2.17 2.70 17.13
C ILE A 159 -2.65 4.11 16.76
N THR A 160 -3.17 4.27 15.54
CA THR A 160 -3.67 5.56 15.06
C THR A 160 -4.84 6.04 15.91
N GLY A 161 -5.73 5.13 16.29
CA GLY A 161 -6.84 5.41 17.20
C GLY A 161 -6.37 5.88 18.58
N VAL A 162 -5.41 5.18 19.18
CA VAL A 162 -4.83 5.54 20.49
C VAL A 162 -4.19 6.93 20.41
N GLN A 163 -3.40 7.22 19.37
CA GLN A 163 -2.77 8.52 19.17
C GLN A 163 -3.81 9.65 19.05
N LEU A 164 -4.88 9.45 18.28
CA LEU A 164 -5.96 10.44 18.13
C LEU A 164 -6.72 10.66 19.44
N CYS A 165 -6.94 9.60 20.21
CA CYS A 165 -7.57 9.67 21.52
C CYS A 165 -6.72 10.47 22.52
N LEU A 166 -5.41 10.22 22.56
CA LEU A 166 -4.48 10.96 23.43
C LEU A 166 -4.31 12.43 23.00
N SER A 167 -4.42 12.71 21.71
CA SER A 167 -4.35 14.07 21.16
C SER A 167 -5.63 14.89 21.38
N GLY A 168 -6.66 14.34 22.02
CA GLY A 168 -7.92 15.03 22.28
C GLY A 168 -8.75 15.31 21.01
N THR A 169 -8.64 14.44 20.00
CA THR A 169 -9.36 14.63 18.71
C THR A 169 -10.87 14.66 18.92
N ALA A 170 -11.56 15.61 18.28
CA ALA A 170 -13.01 15.73 18.33
C ALA A 170 -13.71 14.44 17.85
N ARG A 171 -14.81 14.07 18.52
CA ARG A 171 -15.56 12.83 18.23
C ARG A 171 -16.00 12.72 16.77
N GLU A 172 -16.40 13.84 16.16
CA GLU A 172 -16.82 13.87 14.76
C GLU A 172 -15.68 13.54 13.79
N ALA A 173 -14.49 14.09 14.01
CA ALA A 173 -13.31 13.78 13.22
C ALA A 173 -12.93 12.30 13.39
N PHE A 174 -13.05 11.78 14.61
CA PHE A 174 -12.81 10.37 14.90
C PHE A 174 -13.74 9.43 14.11
N VAL A 175 -15.04 9.74 14.07
CA VAL A 175 -16.05 8.97 13.31
C VAL A 175 -15.74 9.02 11.81
N ARG A 176 -15.38 10.18 11.27
CA ARG A 176 -14.99 10.31 9.85
C ARG A 176 -13.78 9.46 9.49
N LEU A 177 -12.76 9.46 10.35
CA LEU A 177 -11.54 8.65 10.15
C LEU A 177 -11.81 7.14 10.27
N ASN A 178 -12.74 6.75 11.14
CA ASN A 178 -13.22 5.37 11.21
C ASN A 178 -13.86 4.92 9.89
N HIS A 179 -14.76 5.74 9.32
CA HIS A 179 -15.41 5.42 8.05
C HIS A 179 -14.41 5.27 6.89
N LEU A 180 -13.25 5.92 6.97
CA LEU A 180 -12.15 5.77 6.01
C LEU A 180 -11.23 4.55 6.28
N GLY A 181 -11.50 3.78 7.34
CA GLY A 181 -10.68 2.63 7.75
C GLY A 181 -9.31 3.02 8.31
N LEU A 182 -9.15 4.27 8.74
CA LEU A 182 -7.91 4.80 9.34
C LEU A 182 -7.82 4.51 10.83
N THR A 183 -8.96 4.28 11.49
CA THR A 183 -9.05 4.07 12.95
C THR A 183 -10.11 3.02 13.26
N LEU A 184 -10.08 2.49 14.49
CA LEU A 184 -11.16 1.67 15.02
C LEU A 184 -12.32 2.52 15.57
N SER A 185 -13.39 1.88 16.03
CA SER A 185 -14.51 2.59 16.68
C SER A 185 -14.05 3.24 17.97
N THR A 186 -14.72 4.32 18.37
CA THR A 186 -14.41 5.05 19.62
C THR A 186 -14.35 4.12 20.82
N ASP A 187 -15.27 3.16 20.91
CA ASP A 187 -15.33 2.19 22.01
C ASP A 187 -14.21 1.15 21.94
N ALA A 188 -13.85 0.70 20.74
CA ALA A 188 -12.73 -0.22 20.55
C ALA A 188 -11.38 0.46 20.89
N VAL A 189 -11.25 1.74 20.58
CA VAL A 189 -10.06 2.54 20.91
C VAL A 189 -10.00 2.84 22.40
N ARG A 190 -11.11 3.22 23.05
CA ARG A 190 -11.17 3.34 24.51
C ARG A 190 -10.76 2.04 25.20
N SER A 191 -11.31 0.91 24.75
CA SER A 191 -10.90 -0.41 25.24
C SER A 191 -9.41 -0.69 25.01
N ALA A 192 -8.83 -0.23 23.90
CA ALA A 192 -7.39 -0.35 23.66
C ALA A 192 -6.57 0.53 24.61
N VAL A 193 -6.97 1.78 24.82
CA VAL A 193 -6.35 2.71 25.78
C VAL A 193 -6.44 2.15 27.20
N ASP A 194 -7.58 1.61 27.62
CA ASP A 194 -7.75 1.03 28.95
C ASP A 194 -6.89 -0.23 29.12
N ARG A 195 -6.76 -1.08 28.10
CA ARG A 195 -5.80 -2.20 28.11
C ARG A 195 -4.36 -1.71 28.23
N LEU A 196 -3.98 -0.63 27.54
CA LEU A 196 -2.66 -0.05 27.67
C LEU A 196 -2.46 0.48 29.10
N ARG A 197 -3.41 1.24 29.66
CA ARG A 197 -3.36 1.74 31.05
C ARG A 197 -3.22 0.61 32.08
N MET A 198 -4.01 -0.45 31.97
CA MET A 198 -3.91 -1.59 32.91
C MET A 198 -2.58 -2.35 32.82
N ASN A 199 -1.96 -2.40 31.64
CA ASN A 199 -0.61 -2.96 31.48
C ASN A 199 0.49 -1.99 31.94
N TYR A 200 0.18 -0.70 31.91
CA TYR A 200 1.06 0.40 32.27
C TYR A 200 1.18 0.59 33.79
N ASP A 201 0.06 0.54 34.51
CA ASP A 201 0.02 0.60 35.99
C ASP A 201 0.81 -0.54 36.65
N LYS A 202 1.12 -1.60 35.87
CA LYS A 202 1.99 -2.70 36.29
C LYS A 202 3.49 -2.46 36.04
N LYS A 203 3.87 -1.47 35.22
CA LYS A 203 5.25 -1.27 34.70
C LYS A 203 5.88 0.13 34.92
N HIS A 204 5.20 1.11 35.51
CA HIS A 204 5.80 2.35 36.06
C HIS A 204 6.66 3.29 35.16
N ASP A 205 6.64 3.27 33.82
CA ASP A 205 7.46 4.19 32.97
C ASP A 205 6.68 5.15 32.01
N ILE A 206 6.33 6.37 32.45
CA ILE A 206 5.32 7.25 31.78
C ILE A 206 5.81 7.85 30.43
N ILE A 207 7.11 7.83 30.13
CA ILE A 207 7.69 8.77 29.15
C ILE A 207 7.76 8.21 27.71
N ALA A 208 7.64 6.90 27.50
CA ALA A 208 8.00 6.28 26.21
C ALA A 208 6.92 6.33 25.11
N ILE A 209 5.62 6.44 25.43
CA ILE A 209 4.56 6.42 24.40
C ILE A 209 4.58 7.71 23.56
N PHE A 210 4.92 8.85 24.17
CA PHE A 210 5.06 10.12 23.44
C PHE A 210 6.35 10.19 22.61
N ALA A 211 7.44 9.57 23.07
CA ALA A 211 8.72 9.56 22.34
C ALA A 211 8.65 8.77 21.01
N ILE A 212 7.89 7.67 20.95
CA ILE A 212 7.72 6.84 19.74
C ILE A 212 7.11 7.61 18.55
N PHE A 213 6.31 8.65 18.83
CA PHE A 213 5.66 9.47 17.79
C PHE A 213 6.31 10.85 17.59
N ALA A 214 7.20 11.27 18.49
CA ALA A 214 7.91 12.55 18.39
C ALA A 214 9.28 12.42 17.69
N GLU A 215 9.89 11.23 17.67
CA GLU A 215 11.21 10.99 17.06
C GLU A 215 11.18 10.36 15.65
N HIS A 216 10.03 10.28 14.98
CA HIS A 216 9.89 9.67 13.64
C HIS A 216 9.11 10.50 12.64
#